data_AF-A0A7V9MQK1-F1
#
_entry.id   AF-A0A7V9MQK1-F1
#
_cell.length_a   1.000
_cell.length_b   1.000
_cell.length_c   1.000
_cell.angle_alpha   90.00
_cell.angle_beta   90.00
_cell.angle_gamma   90.00
#
_symmetry.space_group_name_H-M   'P 1'
#
loop_
_entity.id
_entity.type
_entity.pdbx_description
1 polymer ?
#
loop_
_entity_poly.entity_id
_entity_poly.type
_entity_poly.pdbx_seq_one_letter_code
_entity_poly.pdbx_strand_id
1 'polypeptide(L)'
;TGLLGPLGTAGLVLLLVIFMLLKREDLRGRMIRLIGQGRISATTRAMDDAGSRVARYLAMQLLVNVSFGICIAVGLYFIGVPNAALWGAFASIMRFIPYIGAWIAAAVPFLVSFAVSTNWIAPILVLALFVVLELINANALEPWLYGASTGVSSMALIVAAVFWTWLWGPVGLLLSTPLTVCLAVMGRHVPKLQFLSVLLSEEQALAPHEECYHRLLAFGLDEANDLAETYVKVKANSLTSLYDSVLIPTLTLAEMDAQREELDAEQRSAIHQHVHDIIEDLGAAPPPPSQVEADKAVAEHTPFPLSAPTCRVLCLPARAHRDELAGEMLVQLLKQQGFDAGNASAALSSDELIALAVKSDAEALCISVVAPSTLIHARYLSAKLRARLPRAKIVVGIWGATENMASAGERLRSSGADEVVMSLAEAVVQLAKFSVAITDEMIPGAIPENEADRLKELGRLRLTNGAHDEALDPITKKLARVFEVPIALINFIDRDHQWFKSQVGLPEELAQTQRMPRELSVCGHVVASNDALVVEDLARDRRFANNPLLKERGLRFYAGVPLRSNGLPIGSLCILDTKPRRMTEHEKRLLQIIAEDVMEEIERRNRATSPALVS
;
A
#
# COMPACT_ATOMS: atom_id res chain seq x y z
N THR A 1 -54.60 32.82 -1.52
CA THR A 1 -53.67 32.11 -2.42
C THR A 1 -52.46 31.48 -1.72
N GLY A 2 -52.17 31.77 -0.43
CA GLY A 2 -50.94 31.30 0.25
C GLY A 2 -50.90 29.85 0.77
N LEU A 3 -52.03 29.17 0.98
CA LEU A 3 -52.07 27.78 1.52
C LEU A 3 -52.33 26.70 0.46
N LEU A 4 -52.96 27.06 -0.67
CA LEU A 4 -53.30 26.13 -1.75
C LEU A 4 -52.07 25.63 -2.53
N GLY A 5 -51.02 26.45 -2.64
CA GLY A 5 -49.78 26.09 -3.32
C GLY A 5 -49.03 24.92 -2.64
N PRO A 6 -48.69 25.03 -1.35
CA PRO A 6 -48.02 23.95 -0.61
C PRO A 6 -48.84 22.66 -0.50
N LEU A 7 -50.17 22.76 -0.39
CA LEU A 7 -51.06 21.59 -0.39
C LEU A 7 -51.09 20.89 -1.75
N GLY A 8 -51.09 21.66 -2.85
CA GLY A 8 -51.01 21.13 -4.20
C GLY A 8 -49.68 20.43 -4.48
N THR A 9 -48.55 21.01 -4.06
CA THR A 9 -47.24 20.36 -4.20
C THR A 9 -47.13 19.11 -3.34
N ALA A 10 -47.63 19.13 -2.10
CA ALA A 10 -47.66 17.94 -1.25
C ALA A 10 -48.50 16.80 -1.88
N GLY A 11 -49.66 17.12 -2.46
CA GLY A 11 -50.49 16.14 -3.17
C GLY A 11 -49.80 15.55 -4.41
N LEU A 12 -49.12 16.38 -5.20
CA LEU A 12 -48.34 15.93 -6.35
C LEU A 12 -47.16 15.04 -5.95
N VAL A 13 -46.43 15.43 -4.90
CA VAL A 13 -45.31 14.63 -4.35
C VAL A 13 -45.82 13.29 -3.85
N LEU A 14 -46.94 13.25 -3.12
CA LEU A 14 -47.53 12.00 -2.64
C LEU A 14 -47.89 11.08 -3.81
N LEU A 15 -48.55 11.61 -4.85
CA LEU A 15 -48.89 10.86 -6.05
C LEU A 15 -47.64 10.31 -6.74
N LEU A 16 -46.59 11.12 -6.88
CA LEU A 16 -45.34 10.73 -7.51
C LEU A 16 -44.61 9.65 -6.70
N VAL A 17 -44.57 9.77 -5.37
CA VAL A 17 -43.98 8.75 -4.48
C VAL A 17 -44.75 7.43 -4.60
N ILE A 18 -46.08 7.46 -4.57
CA ILE A 18 -46.90 6.25 -4.74
C ILE A 18 -46.60 5.58 -6.09
N PHE A 19 -46.54 6.36 -7.17
CA PHE A 19 -46.22 5.83 -8.49
C PHE A 19 -44.80 5.24 -8.54
N MET A 20 -43.82 5.92 -7.91
CA MET A 20 -42.43 5.47 -7.84
C MET A 20 -42.29 4.17 -7.03
N LEU A 21 -43.07 4.01 -5.96
CA LEU A 21 -43.11 2.78 -5.15
C LEU A 21 -43.76 1.62 -5.90
N LEU A 22 -44.88 1.86 -6.60
CA LEU A 22 -45.54 0.85 -7.43
C LEU A 22 -44.66 0.37 -8.59
N LYS A 23 -43.82 1.26 -9.14
CA LYS A 23 -42.91 0.98 -10.27
C LYS A 23 -41.45 0.77 -9.85
N ARG A 24 -41.20 0.43 -8.58
CA ARG A 24 -39.84 0.30 -8.03
C ARG A 24 -38.96 -0.68 -8.81
N GLU A 25 -39.49 -1.84 -9.19
CA GLU A 25 -38.74 -2.88 -9.91
C GLU A 25 -38.42 -2.45 -11.35
N ASP A 26 -39.38 -1.84 -12.05
CA ASP A 26 -39.19 -1.28 -13.40
C ASP A 26 -38.13 -0.16 -13.41
N LEU A 27 -38.16 0.73 -12.42
CA LEU A 27 -37.19 1.81 -12.27
C LEU A 27 -35.78 1.28 -11.96
N ARG A 28 -35.69 0.28 -11.07
CA ARG A 28 -34.42 -0.40 -10.77
C ARG A 28 -33.83 -1.07 -12.01
N GLY A 29 -34.66 -1.78 -12.80
CA GLY A 29 -34.22 -2.41 -14.05
C GLY A 29 -33.72 -1.41 -15.09
N ARG A 30 -34.40 -0.27 -15.24
CA ARG A 30 -33.97 0.82 -16.16
C ARG A 30 -32.66 1.48 -15.72
N MET A 31 -32.49 1.74 -14.43
CA MET A 31 -31.24 2.26 -13.86
C MET A 31 -30.05 1.34 -14.12
N ILE A 32 -30.22 0.03 -13.88
CA ILE A 32 -29.16 -0.97 -14.14
C ILE A 32 -28.77 -0.98 -15.62
N ARG A 33 -29.75 -0.87 -16.53
CA ARG A 33 -29.50 -0.81 -17.98
C ARG A 33 -28.76 0.46 -18.43
N LEU A 34 -29.01 1.61 -17.81
CA LEU A 34 -28.37 2.90 -18.12
C LEU A 34 -26.88 2.97 -17.70
N ILE A 35 -26.52 2.28 -16.62
CA ILE A 35 -25.17 2.31 -16.04
C ILE A 35 -24.25 1.25 -16.69
N GLY A 36 -24.81 0.14 -17.18
CA GLY A 36 -24.11 -0.87 -17.98
C GLY A 36 -24.22 -2.29 -17.40
N GLN A 37 -24.34 -3.30 -18.28
CA GLN A 37 -24.63 -4.68 -17.90
C GLN A 37 -23.49 -5.40 -17.15
N GLY A 38 -22.24 -4.92 -17.25
CA GLY A 38 -21.07 -5.59 -16.67
C GLY A 38 -20.83 -5.38 -15.16
N ARG A 39 -21.66 -4.60 -14.45
CA ARG A 39 -21.41 -4.19 -13.05
C ARG A 39 -22.64 -4.19 -12.13
N ILE A 40 -23.57 -5.13 -12.31
CA ILE A 40 -24.84 -5.22 -11.55
C ILE A 40 -24.61 -5.23 -10.02
N SER A 41 -23.57 -5.93 -9.56
CA SER A 41 -23.23 -6.05 -8.13
C SER A 41 -22.70 -4.75 -7.51
N ALA A 42 -22.15 -3.83 -8.30
CA ALA A 42 -21.70 -2.52 -7.82
C ALA A 42 -22.88 -1.55 -7.71
N THR A 43 -23.74 -1.50 -8.74
CA THR A 43 -24.94 -0.65 -8.75
C THR A 43 -25.92 -1.05 -7.65
N THR A 44 -26.11 -2.36 -7.43
CA THR A 44 -26.99 -2.85 -6.35
C THR A 44 -26.45 -2.47 -4.97
N ARG A 45 -25.15 -2.66 -4.73
CA ARG A 45 -24.50 -2.24 -3.48
C ARG A 45 -24.64 -0.74 -3.22
N ALA A 46 -24.48 0.09 -4.26
CA ALA A 46 -24.65 1.54 -4.14
C ALA A 46 -26.08 1.94 -3.74
N MET A 47 -27.09 1.28 -4.32
CA MET A 47 -28.49 1.54 -3.99
C MET A 47 -28.88 1.08 -2.58
N ASP A 48 -28.38 -0.09 -2.17
CA ASP A 48 -28.62 -0.60 -0.81
C ASP A 48 -27.91 0.27 0.24
N ASP A 49 -26.69 0.73 -0.04
CA ASP A 49 -25.96 1.64 0.85
C ASP A 49 -26.68 3.00 0.97
N ALA A 50 -27.10 3.60 -0.15
CA ALA A 50 -27.89 4.83 -0.14
C ALA A 50 -29.20 4.66 0.64
N GLY A 51 -29.93 3.57 0.41
CA GLY A 51 -31.16 3.28 1.15
C GLY A 51 -30.94 3.13 2.65
N SER A 52 -29.87 2.43 3.05
CA SER A 52 -29.53 2.24 4.47
C SER A 52 -29.18 3.56 5.17
N ARG A 53 -28.53 4.50 4.46
CA ARG A 53 -28.18 5.83 4.98
C ARG A 53 -29.41 6.69 5.21
N VAL A 54 -30.34 6.73 4.24
CA VAL A 54 -31.63 7.44 4.42
C VAL A 54 -32.42 6.85 5.58
N ALA A 55 -32.51 5.52 5.66
CA ALA A 55 -33.24 4.84 6.72
C ALA A 55 -32.64 5.14 8.10
N ARG A 56 -31.31 5.09 8.23
CA ARG A 56 -30.59 5.44 9.46
C ARG A 56 -30.84 6.89 9.87
N TYR A 57 -30.78 7.82 8.91
CA TYR A 57 -31.07 9.24 9.16
C TYR A 57 -32.50 9.45 9.68
N LEU A 58 -33.50 8.89 8.98
CA LEU A 58 -34.90 9.02 9.40
C LEU A 58 -35.17 8.37 10.76
N ALA A 59 -34.55 7.23 11.05
CA ALA A 59 -34.63 6.58 12.35
C ALA A 59 -34.02 7.45 13.46
N MET A 60 -32.87 8.07 13.19
CA MET A 60 -32.20 8.97 14.12
C MET A 60 -33.03 10.23 14.37
N GLN A 61 -33.60 10.82 13.31
CA GLN A 61 -34.50 11.97 13.42
C GLN A 61 -35.75 11.64 14.24
N LEU A 62 -36.34 10.46 14.03
CA LEU A 62 -37.48 9.99 14.82
C LEU A 62 -37.10 9.86 16.30
N LEU A 63 -35.96 9.24 16.61
CA LEU A 63 -35.47 9.07 17.98
C LEU A 63 -35.29 10.42 18.68
N VAL A 64 -34.60 11.37 18.02
CA VAL A 64 -34.38 12.72 18.55
C VAL A 64 -35.71 13.43 18.78
N ASN A 65 -36.62 13.40 17.80
CA ASN A 65 -37.92 14.08 17.91
C ASN A 65 -38.81 13.49 19.01
N VAL A 66 -38.83 12.17 19.16
CA VAL A 66 -39.56 11.50 20.25
C VAL A 66 -38.94 11.83 21.61
N SER A 67 -37.61 11.82 21.73
CA SER A 67 -36.93 12.20 22.98
C SER A 67 -37.24 13.64 23.39
N PHE A 68 -37.23 14.57 22.44
CA PHE A 68 -37.63 15.96 22.65
C PHE A 68 -39.08 16.05 23.11
N GLY A 69 -40.00 15.35 22.45
CA GLY A 69 -41.41 15.33 22.84
C GLY A 69 -41.66 14.75 24.23
N ILE A 70 -40.91 13.73 24.63
CA ILE A 70 -40.95 13.18 26.00
C ILE A 70 -40.48 14.24 27.00
N CYS A 71 -39.35 14.91 26.75
CA CYS A 71 -38.86 15.99 27.60
C CYS A 71 -39.87 17.14 27.72
N ILE A 72 -40.51 17.52 26.61
CA ILE A 72 -41.59 18.52 26.60
C ILE A 72 -42.79 18.05 27.43
N ALA A 73 -43.25 16.80 27.25
CA ALA A 73 -44.37 16.26 28.03
C ALA A 73 -44.08 16.26 29.54
N VAL A 74 -42.88 15.84 29.92
CA VAL A 74 -42.44 15.82 31.32
C VAL A 74 -42.35 17.25 31.88
N GLY A 75 -41.74 18.18 31.14
CA GLY A 75 -41.63 19.57 31.57
C GLY A 75 -42.98 20.27 31.70
N LEU A 76 -43.88 20.09 30.72
CA LEU A 76 -45.24 20.63 30.76
C LEU A 76 -46.07 20.05 31.91
N TYR A 77 -45.88 18.77 32.24
CA TYR A 77 -46.51 18.14 33.40
C TYR A 77 -46.10 18.81 34.71
N PHE A 78 -44.79 19.07 34.90
CA PHE A 78 -44.30 19.77 36.10
C PHE A 78 -44.71 21.25 36.15
N ILE A 79 -44.89 21.91 35.01
CA ILE A 79 -45.41 23.29 34.95
C ILE A 79 -46.93 23.32 35.25
N GLY A 80 -47.62 22.18 35.17
CA GLY A 80 -49.07 22.08 35.42
C GLY A 80 -49.94 22.35 34.19
N VAL A 81 -49.38 22.26 32.98
CA VAL A 81 -50.15 22.43 31.74
C VAL A 81 -50.98 21.16 31.47
N PRO A 82 -52.30 21.28 31.25
CA PRO A 82 -53.15 20.12 30.99
C PRO A 82 -52.79 19.44 29.67
N ASN A 83 -53.02 18.13 29.60
CA ASN A 83 -52.74 17.30 28.43
C ASN A 83 -51.26 17.34 27.98
N ALA A 84 -50.32 17.46 28.92
CA ALA A 84 -48.89 17.53 28.63
C ALA A 84 -48.38 16.45 27.66
N ALA A 85 -48.87 15.21 27.78
CA ALA A 85 -48.52 14.11 26.88
C ALA A 85 -48.97 14.35 25.43
N LEU A 86 -50.16 14.93 25.22
CA LEU A 86 -50.66 15.30 23.88
C LEU A 86 -49.73 16.34 23.25
N TRP A 87 -49.31 17.34 24.03
CA TRP A 87 -48.43 18.40 23.57
C TRP A 87 -47.02 17.92 23.27
N GLY A 88 -46.48 16.97 24.05
CA GLY A 88 -45.21 16.31 23.74
C GLY A 88 -45.27 15.46 22.47
N ALA A 89 -46.37 14.72 22.25
CA ALA A 89 -46.58 13.98 21.01
C ALA A 89 -46.72 14.93 19.80
N PHE A 90 -47.48 16.01 19.95
CA PHE A 90 -47.61 17.04 18.93
C PHE A 90 -46.26 17.70 18.61
N ALA A 91 -45.44 18.00 19.62
CA ALA A 91 -44.10 18.53 19.45
C ALA A 91 -43.18 17.55 18.68
N SER A 92 -43.27 16.25 18.97
CA SER A 92 -42.52 15.21 18.23
C SER A 92 -42.87 15.21 16.74
N ILE A 93 -44.16 15.33 16.41
CA ILE A 93 -44.65 15.35 15.03
C ILE A 93 -44.24 16.65 14.34
N MET A 94 -44.45 17.79 14.99
CA MET A 94 -44.15 19.10 14.40
C MET A 94 -42.64 19.29 14.18
N ARG A 95 -41.75 18.68 14.97
CA ARG A 95 -40.30 18.73 14.76
C ARG A 95 -39.81 18.01 13.49
N PHE A 96 -40.68 17.34 12.74
CA PHE A 96 -40.42 17.01 11.34
C PHE A 96 -40.50 18.25 10.43
N ILE A 97 -40.80 19.45 10.93
CA ILE A 97 -40.73 20.69 10.15
C ILE A 97 -39.53 21.48 10.68
N PRO A 98 -38.42 21.57 9.91
CA PRO A 98 -37.20 22.23 10.37
C PRO A 98 -37.45 23.70 10.72
N TYR A 99 -36.74 24.19 11.75
CA TYR A 99 -36.74 25.59 12.23
C TYR A 99 -38.06 26.13 12.79
N ILE A 100 -39.21 25.66 12.32
CA ILE A 100 -40.53 26.24 12.64
C ILE A 100 -41.37 25.28 13.50
N GLY A 101 -41.13 23.97 13.38
CA GLY A 101 -41.91 22.93 14.04
C GLY A 101 -42.02 23.07 15.55
N ALA A 102 -40.89 23.30 16.23
CA ALA A 102 -40.86 23.50 17.67
C ALA A 102 -41.68 24.72 18.11
N TRP A 103 -41.63 25.82 17.35
CA TRP A 103 -42.38 27.05 17.66
C TRP A 103 -43.88 26.91 17.43
N ILE A 104 -44.29 26.21 16.37
CA ILE A 104 -45.70 25.85 16.15
C ILE A 104 -46.20 24.98 17.30
N ALA A 105 -45.39 24.00 17.72
CA ALA A 105 -45.71 23.13 18.84
C ALA A 105 -45.79 23.87 20.18
N ALA A 106 -44.98 24.92 20.38
CA ALA A 106 -44.98 25.74 21.58
C ALA A 106 -46.20 26.67 21.69
N ALA A 107 -46.75 27.11 20.57
CA ALA A 107 -47.81 28.13 20.53
C ALA A 107 -49.05 27.73 21.34
N VAL A 108 -49.52 26.49 21.18
CA VAL A 108 -50.75 26.04 21.84
C VAL A 108 -50.56 25.78 23.35
N PRO A 109 -49.52 25.05 23.81
CA PRO A 109 -49.21 24.93 25.23
C PRO A 109 -48.97 26.27 25.92
N PHE A 110 -48.35 27.24 25.23
CA PHE A 110 -48.16 28.59 25.75
C PHE A 110 -49.51 29.29 25.99
N LEU A 111 -50.41 29.27 25.00
CA LEU A 111 -51.76 29.85 25.14
C LEU A 111 -52.59 29.14 26.22
N VAL A 112 -52.50 27.81 26.30
CA VAL A 112 -53.20 27.02 27.32
C VAL A 112 -52.65 27.35 28.72
N SER A 113 -51.33 27.48 28.86
CA SER A 113 -50.71 27.90 30.12
C SER A 113 -51.17 29.30 30.52
N PHE A 114 -51.27 30.22 29.54
CA PHE A 114 -51.78 31.57 29.76
C PHE A 114 -53.25 31.58 30.20
N ALA A 115 -54.08 30.69 29.64
CA ALA A 115 -55.50 30.60 29.96
C ALA A 115 -55.79 29.95 31.32
N VAL A 116 -54.92 29.05 31.78
CA VAL A 116 -55.14 28.25 33.00
C VAL A 116 -54.43 28.82 34.22
N SER A 117 -53.31 29.54 34.04
CA SER A 117 -52.52 30.08 35.15
C SER A 117 -52.97 31.47 35.57
N THR A 118 -52.87 31.78 36.87
CA THR A 118 -53.16 33.11 37.43
C THR A 118 -51.93 34.03 37.44
N ASN A 119 -50.76 33.54 37.07
CA ASN A 119 -49.49 34.25 37.10
C ASN A 119 -48.68 34.07 35.80
N TRP A 120 -47.80 35.01 35.51
CA TRP A 120 -46.98 35.00 34.29
C TRP A 120 -45.85 33.95 34.30
N ILE A 121 -45.65 33.27 35.43
CA ILE A 121 -44.54 32.33 35.62
C ILE A 121 -44.74 31.09 34.73
N ALA A 122 -45.93 30.50 34.71
CA ALA A 122 -46.15 29.26 33.95
C ALA A 122 -45.97 29.45 32.42
N PRO A 123 -46.54 30.50 31.77
CA PRO A 123 -46.31 30.72 30.34
C PRO A 123 -44.85 31.00 29.99
N ILE A 124 -44.13 31.74 30.86
CA ILE A 124 -42.69 32.00 30.69
C ILE A 124 -41.90 30.69 30.79
N LEU A 125 -42.21 29.83 31.77
CA LEU A 125 -41.57 28.53 31.92
C LEU A 125 -41.85 27.60 30.73
N VAL A 126 -43.06 27.63 30.16
CA VAL A 126 -43.37 26.88 28.93
C VAL A 126 -42.48 27.35 27.79
N LEU A 127 -42.40 28.66 27.55
CA LEU A 127 -41.55 29.20 26.48
C LEU A 127 -40.07 28.87 26.72
N ALA A 128 -39.59 29.05 27.96
CA ALA A 128 -38.23 28.74 28.35
C ALA A 128 -37.90 27.25 28.17
N LEU A 129 -38.83 26.34 28.47
CA LEU A 129 -38.68 24.90 28.26
C LEU A 129 -38.43 24.58 26.78
N PHE A 130 -39.24 25.13 25.86
CA PHE A 130 -39.05 24.93 24.42
C PHE A 130 -37.73 25.53 23.93
N VAL A 131 -37.40 26.77 24.34
CA VAL A 131 -36.15 27.45 23.95
C VAL A 131 -34.92 26.67 24.43
N VAL A 132 -34.88 26.26 25.70
CA VAL A 132 -33.75 25.56 26.29
C VAL A 132 -33.56 24.18 25.65
N LEU A 133 -34.63 23.42 25.47
CA LEU A 133 -34.53 22.12 24.81
C LEU A 133 -34.12 22.24 23.34
N GLU A 134 -34.59 23.26 22.62
CA GLU A 134 -34.16 23.50 21.25
C GLU A 134 -32.69 23.92 21.18
N LEU A 135 -32.21 24.73 22.13
CA LEU A 135 -30.80 25.11 22.21
C LEU A 135 -29.90 23.91 22.52
N ILE A 136 -30.31 23.04 23.43
CA ILE A 136 -29.60 21.79 23.76
C ILE A 136 -29.56 20.87 22.54
N ASN A 137 -30.68 20.72 21.83
CA ASN A 137 -30.71 19.90 20.63
C ASN A 137 -29.81 20.46 19.52
N ALA A 138 -29.94 21.75 19.19
CA ALA A 138 -29.18 22.37 18.11
C ALA A 138 -27.66 22.41 18.37
N ASN A 139 -27.23 22.58 19.63
CA ASN A 139 -25.80 22.74 19.95
C ASN A 139 -25.12 21.49 20.49
N ALA A 140 -25.87 20.49 20.98
CA ALA A 140 -25.27 19.29 21.57
C ALA A 140 -25.77 18.00 20.92
N LEU A 141 -27.08 17.77 20.91
CA LEU A 141 -27.64 16.49 20.43
C LEU A 141 -27.42 16.33 18.92
N GLU A 142 -27.80 17.32 18.11
CA GLU A 142 -27.69 17.25 16.64
C GLU A 142 -26.23 17.13 16.16
N PRO A 143 -25.25 17.90 16.68
CA PRO A 143 -23.84 17.68 16.37
C PRO A 143 -23.30 16.33 16.84
N TRP A 144 -23.73 15.82 18.01
CA TRP A 144 -23.27 14.49 18.46
C TRP A 144 -23.83 13.35 17.62
N LEU A 145 -25.10 13.48 17.19
CA LEU A 145 -25.80 12.48 16.39
C LEU A 145 -25.42 12.53 14.90
N TYR A 146 -25.14 13.71 14.37
CA TYR A 146 -24.92 13.93 12.93
C TYR A 146 -23.51 14.42 12.56
N GLY A 147 -22.72 14.90 13.52
CA GLY A 147 -21.53 15.73 13.31
C GLY A 147 -20.24 15.02 12.93
N ALA A 148 -20.29 13.87 12.25
CA ALA A 148 -19.04 13.25 11.76
C ALA A 148 -19.14 12.46 10.45
N SER A 149 -20.23 12.52 9.66
CA SER A 149 -20.39 11.48 8.62
C SER A 149 -21.10 11.86 7.33
N THR A 150 -20.76 12.99 6.72
CA THR A 150 -21.15 13.21 5.33
C THR A 150 -19.96 13.25 4.39
N GLY A 151 -18.81 13.80 4.83
CA GLY A 151 -17.70 14.10 3.94
C GLY A 151 -18.18 14.97 2.77
N VAL A 152 -19.20 15.79 3.01
CA VAL A 152 -19.83 16.67 2.03
C VAL A 152 -19.49 18.12 2.40
N SER A 153 -18.95 18.87 1.45
CA SER A 153 -18.52 20.27 1.64
C SER A 153 -19.65 21.15 2.16
N SER A 154 -19.29 22.11 3.03
CA SER A 154 -20.21 23.14 3.53
C SER A 154 -20.87 23.92 2.38
N MET A 155 -20.13 24.19 1.30
CA MET A 155 -20.66 24.85 0.09
C MET A 155 -21.69 23.96 -0.61
N ALA A 156 -21.42 22.66 -0.70
CA ALA A 156 -22.31 21.68 -1.29
C ALA A 156 -23.62 21.54 -0.50
N LEU A 157 -23.59 21.63 0.83
CA LEU A 157 -24.79 21.63 1.66
C LEU A 157 -25.67 22.86 1.43
N ILE A 158 -25.08 24.04 1.27
CA ILE A 158 -25.82 25.28 0.97
C ILE A 158 -26.48 25.19 -0.40
N VAL A 159 -25.71 24.82 -1.43
CA VAL A 159 -26.23 24.67 -2.80
C VAL A 159 -27.33 23.60 -2.85
N ALA A 160 -27.13 22.48 -2.16
CA ALA A 160 -28.14 21.44 -2.01
C ALA A 160 -29.42 21.96 -1.35
N ALA A 161 -29.30 22.71 -0.24
CA ALA A 161 -30.47 23.24 0.47
C ALA A 161 -31.31 24.13 -0.45
N VAL A 162 -30.67 25.01 -1.22
CA VAL A 162 -31.35 25.85 -2.21
C VAL A 162 -32.01 24.99 -3.31
N PHE A 163 -31.26 24.04 -3.89
CA PHE A 163 -31.73 23.18 -4.96
C PHE A 163 -32.94 22.33 -4.55
N TRP A 164 -32.85 21.63 -3.42
CA TRP A 164 -33.92 20.77 -2.94
C TRP A 164 -35.14 21.58 -2.49
N THR A 165 -34.94 22.75 -1.88
CA THR A 165 -36.04 23.66 -1.53
C THR A 165 -36.76 24.16 -2.78
N TRP A 166 -36.04 24.49 -3.84
CA TRP A 166 -36.64 24.86 -5.11
C TRP A 166 -37.46 23.71 -5.73
N LEU A 167 -36.96 22.48 -5.61
CA LEU A 167 -37.61 21.30 -6.20
C LEU A 167 -38.89 20.88 -5.46
N TRP A 168 -38.83 20.76 -4.12
CA TRP A 168 -39.92 20.19 -3.30
C TRP A 168 -40.39 21.10 -2.16
N GLY A 169 -40.01 22.38 -2.17
CA GLY A 169 -40.40 23.33 -1.14
C GLY A 169 -39.85 22.96 0.25
N PRO A 170 -40.62 23.15 1.33
CA PRO A 170 -40.18 22.84 2.70
C PRO A 170 -39.79 21.37 2.90
N VAL A 171 -40.42 20.43 2.17
CA VAL A 171 -40.08 19.00 2.22
C VAL A 171 -38.69 18.75 1.62
N GLY A 172 -38.35 19.49 0.56
CA GLY A 172 -37.03 19.44 -0.05
C GLY A 172 -35.93 19.96 0.88
N LEU A 173 -36.19 21.05 1.61
CA LEU A 173 -35.26 21.55 2.62
C LEU A 173 -34.95 20.48 3.68
N LEU A 174 -35.97 19.79 4.17
CA LEU A 174 -35.82 18.72 5.17
C LEU A 174 -35.02 17.52 4.65
N LEU A 175 -35.22 17.15 3.39
CA LEU A 175 -34.52 16.02 2.78
C LEU A 175 -33.18 16.41 2.12
N SER A 176 -32.82 17.71 2.13
CA SER A 176 -31.64 18.21 1.43
C SER A 176 -30.36 17.48 1.83
N THR A 177 -30.06 17.48 3.13
CA THR A 177 -28.86 16.85 3.67
C THR A 177 -28.79 15.36 3.36
N PRO A 178 -29.80 14.52 3.69
CA PRO A 178 -29.72 13.08 3.42
C PRO A 178 -29.70 12.74 1.93
N LEU A 179 -30.43 13.47 1.08
CA LEU A 179 -30.42 13.22 -0.37
C LEU A 179 -29.08 13.56 -1.00
N THR A 180 -28.48 14.69 -0.61
CA THR A 180 -27.16 15.11 -1.12
C THR A 180 -26.07 14.14 -0.70
N VAL A 181 -26.12 13.60 0.52
CA VAL A 181 -25.20 12.55 0.96
C VAL A 181 -25.38 11.28 0.14
N CYS A 182 -26.63 10.87 -0.13
CA CYS A 182 -26.89 9.70 -0.98
C CYS A 182 -26.35 9.91 -2.40
N LEU A 183 -26.52 11.12 -2.93
CA LEU A 183 -26.03 11.49 -4.26
C LEU A 183 -24.49 11.48 -4.33
N ALA A 184 -23.83 12.00 -3.29
CA ALA A 184 -22.38 11.94 -3.14
C ALA A 184 -21.85 10.50 -3.04
N VAL A 185 -22.49 9.65 -2.23
CA VAL A 185 -22.15 8.23 -2.07
C VAL A 185 -22.38 7.44 -3.36
N MET A 186 -23.46 7.75 -4.07
CA MET A 186 -23.75 7.15 -5.38
C MET A 186 -22.67 7.51 -6.40
N GLY A 187 -22.15 8.75 -6.36
CA GLY A 187 -21.01 9.18 -7.15
C GLY A 187 -19.74 8.36 -6.91
N ARG A 188 -19.48 7.93 -5.68
CA ARG A 188 -18.31 7.08 -5.35
C ARG A 188 -18.37 5.69 -5.98
N HIS A 189 -19.57 5.16 -6.21
CA HIS A 189 -19.77 3.79 -6.70
C HIS A 189 -20.13 3.71 -8.19
N VAL A 190 -20.61 4.80 -8.78
CA VAL A 190 -21.05 4.87 -10.17
C VAL A 190 -20.09 5.77 -10.96
N PRO A 191 -19.22 5.23 -11.84
CA PRO A 191 -18.21 6.01 -12.54
C PRO A 191 -18.74 7.23 -13.32
N LYS A 192 -19.92 7.09 -13.95
CA LYS A 192 -20.58 8.20 -14.68
C LYS A 192 -21.03 9.36 -13.77
N LEU A 193 -21.17 9.11 -12.47
CA LEU A 193 -21.61 10.08 -11.46
C LEU A 193 -20.46 10.51 -10.54
N GLN A 194 -19.21 10.12 -10.84
CA GLN A 194 -18.05 10.44 -10.00
C GLN A 194 -17.87 11.95 -9.80
N PHE A 195 -18.25 12.76 -10.79
CA PHE A 195 -18.25 14.22 -10.68
C PHE A 195 -19.06 14.74 -9.47
N LEU A 196 -20.14 14.06 -9.07
CA LEU A 196 -20.93 14.42 -7.90
C LEU A 196 -20.18 14.14 -6.61
N SER A 197 -19.41 13.06 -6.56
CA SER A 197 -18.56 12.81 -5.39
C SER A 197 -17.48 13.86 -5.26
N VAL A 198 -16.87 14.31 -6.36
CA VAL A 198 -15.83 15.35 -6.34
C VAL A 198 -16.41 16.71 -5.95
N LEU A 199 -17.50 17.14 -6.61
CA LEU A 199 -18.11 18.45 -6.38
C LEU A 199 -18.71 18.56 -4.96
N LEU A 200 -19.22 17.45 -4.42
CA LEU A 200 -19.81 17.41 -3.10
C LEU A 200 -18.79 17.09 -2.00
N SER A 201 -17.58 16.58 -2.27
CA SER A 201 -16.62 16.14 -1.23
C SER A 201 -15.91 17.31 -0.52
N GLU A 202 -15.41 17.05 0.69
CA GLU A 202 -14.45 17.91 1.42
C GLU A 202 -12.97 17.58 1.13
N GLU A 203 -12.67 16.48 0.42
CA GLU A 203 -11.29 16.11 0.06
C GLU A 203 -10.69 17.07 -0.98
N GLN A 204 -9.36 17.24 -0.94
CA GLN A 204 -8.59 18.14 -1.80
C GLN A 204 -9.02 18.03 -3.26
N ALA A 205 -9.36 19.17 -3.88
CA ALA A 205 -9.99 19.22 -5.20
C ALA A 205 -9.11 18.69 -6.34
N LEU A 206 -7.78 18.64 -6.13
CA LEU A 206 -6.79 18.14 -7.07
C LEU A 206 -5.81 17.21 -6.35
N ALA A 207 -5.35 16.16 -7.04
CA ALA A 207 -4.26 15.34 -6.54
C ALA A 207 -2.94 16.14 -6.50
N PRO A 208 -1.96 15.79 -5.64
CA PRO A 208 -0.73 16.59 -5.49
C PRO A 208 0.04 16.86 -6.78
N HIS A 209 0.08 15.88 -7.71
CA HIS A 209 0.72 16.05 -9.01
C HIS A 209 -0.07 16.92 -9.99
N GLU A 210 -1.41 16.92 -9.89
CA GLU A 210 -2.29 17.81 -10.66
C GLU A 210 -2.17 19.25 -10.15
N GLU A 211 -2.08 19.43 -8.83
CA GLU A 211 -1.84 20.74 -8.21
C GLU A 211 -0.45 21.26 -8.59
N CYS A 212 0.59 20.42 -8.56
CA CYS A 212 1.93 20.78 -9.01
C CYS A 212 1.94 21.19 -10.48
N TYR A 213 1.30 20.40 -11.34
CA TYR A 213 1.17 20.72 -12.77
C TYR A 213 0.43 22.05 -12.99
N HIS A 214 -0.70 22.25 -12.30
CA HIS A 214 -1.47 23.49 -12.39
C HIS A 214 -0.66 24.71 -11.93
N ARG A 215 0.09 24.61 -10.83
CA ARG A 215 0.93 25.71 -10.33
C ARG A 215 2.07 26.05 -11.30
N LEU A 216 2.72 25.04 -11.86
CA LEU A 216 3.77 25.22 -12.87
C LEU A 216 3.25 25.93 -14.13
N LEU A 217 1.99 25.69 -14.51
CA LEU A 217 1.34 26.37 -15.63
C LEU A 217 0.86 27.78 -15.31
N ALA A 218 0.28 27.99 -14.12
CA ALA A 218 -0.50 29.20 -13.82
C ALA A 218 0.29 30.30 -13.09
N PHE A 219 1.26 29.95 -12.25
CA PHE A 219 1.81 30.89 -11.26
C PHE A 219 3.35 30.96 -11.19
N GLY A 220 4.06 30.15 -11.98
CA GLY A 220 5.53 30.17 -12.06
C GLY A 220 6.24 29.34 -10.99
N LEU A 221 7.58 29.46 -10.92
CA LEU A 221 8.46 28.60 -10.12
C LEU A 221 8.21 28.67 -8.61
N ASP A 222 8.01 29.87 -8.06
CA ASP A 222 7.97 30.11 -6.60
C ASP A 222 6.86 29.30 -5.91
N GLU A 223 5.66 29.25 -6.47
CA GLU A 223 4.52 28.53 -5.88
C GLU A 223 4.64 26.99 -6.00
N ALA A 224 5.35 26.51 -7.01
CA ALA A 224 5.62 25.09 -7.20
C ALA A 224 6.71 24.60 -6.24
N ASN A 225 7.74 25.42 -6.00
CA ASN A 225 8.76 25.18 -4.99
C ASN A 225 8.15 25.12 -3.58
N ASP A 226 7.27 26.08 -3.23
CA ASP A 226 6.55 26.07 -1.96
C ASP A 226 5.72 24.79 -1.77
N LEU A 227 5.08 24.28 -2.83
CA LEU A 227 4.34 23.01 -2.80
C LEU A 227 5.28 21.82 -2.54
N ALA A 228 6.39 21.74 -3.26
CA ALA A 228 7.38 20.67 -3.11
C ALA A 228 7.99 20.66 -1.69
N GLU A 229 8.39 21.82 -1.18
CA GLU A 229 8.88 21.96 0.18
C GLU A 229 7.82 21.58 1.22
N THR A 230 6.58 22.05 1.05
CA THR A 230 5.47 21.73 1.96
C THR A 230 5.17 20.24 1.95
N TYR A 231 5.22 19.59 0.79
CA TYR A 231 4.97 18.17 0.66
C TYR A 231 6.00 17.33 1.45
N VAL A 232 7.27 17.72 1.42
CA VAL A 232 8.35 17.03 2.16
C VAL A 232 8.32 17.40 3.65
N LYS A 233 8.24 18.69 3.99
CA LYS A 233 8.40 19.19 5.37
C LYS A 233 7.13 19.00 6.22
N VAL A 234 5.95 19.30 5.69
CA VAL A 234 4.69 19.36 6.47
C VAL A 234 3.98 18.01 6.53
N LYS A 235 4.07 17.20 5.47
CA LYS A 235 3.44 15.87 5.41
C LYS A 235 4.38 14.72 5.83
N ALA A 236 5.61 15.03 6.27
CA ALA A 236 6.65 14.05 6.64
C ALA A 236 6.95 13.00 5.54
N ASN A 237 6.77 13.38 4.27
CA ASN A 237 7.02 12.49 3.14
C ASN A 237 8.51 12.46 2.76
N SER A 238 8.98 11.33 2.25
CA SER A 238 10.36 11.20 1.74
C SER A 238 10.53 11.92 0.40
N LEU A 239 11.78 12.31 0.08
CA LEU A 239 12.14 12.87 -1.22
C LEU A 239 11.77 11.89 -2.36
N THR A 240 11.99 10.60 -2.12
CA THR A 240 11.54 9.51 -3.01
C THR A 240 10.03 9.57 -3.27
N SER A 241 9.22 9.79 -2.24
CA SER A 241 7.77 9.92 -2.38
C SER A 241 7.36 11.17 -3.17
N LEU A 242 8.07 12.29 -3.00
CA LEU A 242 7.82 13.50 -3.80
C LEU A 242 8.09 13.22 -5.29
N TYR A 243 9.21 12.57 -5.63
CA TYR A 243 9.53 12.28 -7.01
C TYR A 243 8.55 11.27 -7.64
N ASP A 244 8.30 10.14 -6.98
CA ASP A 244 7.44 9.08 -7.53
C ASP A 244 5.95 9.48 -7.56
N SER A 245 5.46 10.27 -6.59
CA SER A 245 4.03 10.59 -6.47
C SER A 245 3.64 11.98 -6.97
N VAL A 246 4.61 12.88 -7.19
CA VAL A 246 4.35 14.27 -7.61
C VAL A 246 5.08 14.58 -8.91
N LEU A 247 6.41 14.69 -8.91
CA LEU A 247 7.15 15.23 -10.05
C LEU A 247 7.10 14.33 -11.30
N ILE A 248 7.30 13.02 -11.15
CA ILE A 248 7.21 12.07 -12.28
C ILE A 248 5.80 12.10 -12.89
N PRO A 249 4.70 11.96 -12.12
CA PRO A 249 3.35 12.11 -12.65
C PRO A 249 3.09 13.48 -13.30
N THR A 250 3.62 14.57 -12.75
CA THR A 250 3.52 15.91 -13.37
C THR A 250 4.20 15.97 -14.74
N LEU A 251 5.39 15.40 -14.89
CA LEU A 251 6.07 15.28 -16.19
C LEU A 251 5.29 14.38 -17.17
N THR A 252 4.65 13.32 -16.67
CA THR A 252 3.77 12.46 -17.50
C THR A 252 2.53 13.21 -17.98
N LEU A 253 1.88 14.01 -17.12
CA LEU A 253 0.75 14.85 -17.52
C LEU A 253 1.15 15.88 -18.59
N ALA A 254 2.25 16.59 -18.39
CA ALA A 254 2.77 17.56 -19.35
C ALA A 254 3.07 16.92 -20.73
N GLU A 255 3.60 15.69 -20.74
CA GLU A 255 3.82 14.95 -21.98
C GLU A 255 2.51 14.50 -22.65
N MET A 256 1.51 14.08 -21.87
CA MET A 256 0.21 13.69 -22.40
C MET A 256 -0.53 14.87 -23.05
N ASP A 257 -0.50 16.04 -22.42
CA ASP A 257 -1.11 17.27 -22.96
C ASP A 257 -0.35 17.78 -24.18
N ALA A 258 0.99 17.70 -24.17
CA ALA A 258 1.80 18.02 -25.34
C ALA A 258 1.49 17.09 -26.54
N GLN A 259 1.22 15.79 -26.32
CA GLN A 259 0.81 14.87 -27.38
C GLN A 259 -0.59 15.16 -27.94
N ARG A 260 -1.44 15.83 -27.15
CA ARG A 260 -2.77 16.27 -27.56
C ARG A 260 -2.78 17.67 -28.19
N GLU A 261 -1.61 18.29 -28.34
CA GLU A 261 -1.46 19.68 -28.80
C GLU A 261 -2.16 20.70 -27.88
N GLU A 262 -2.38 20.34 -26.61
CA GLU A 262 -2.99 21.19 -25.57
C GLU A 262 -1.93 22.02 -24.82
N LEU A 263 -0.66 21.62 -24.91
CA LEU A 263 0.50 22.28 -24.32
C LEU A 263 1.50 22.68 -25.42
N ASP A 264 1.87 23.96 -25.49
CA ASP A 264 2.83 24.42 -26.48
C ASP A 264 4.30 24.07 -26.10
N ALA A 265 5.21 24.26 -27.05
CA ALA A 265 6.62 23.92 -26.85
C ALA A 265 7.34 24.82 -25.84
N GLU A 266 6.90 26.08 -25.70
CA GLU A 266 7.49 27.07 -24.79
C GLU A 266 7.09 26.76 -23.35
N GLN A 267 5.78 26.56 -23.10
CA GLN A 267 5.21 26.10 -21.84
C GLN A 267 5.82 24.77 -21.40
N ARG A 268 5.98 23.83 -22.32
CA ARG A 268 6.65 22.56 -22.03
C ARG A 268 8.11 22.75 -21.60
N SER A 269 8.86 23.62 -22.28
CA SER A 269 10.24 23.92 -21.91
C SER A 269 10.31 24.61 -20.56
N ALA A 270 9.38 25.53 -20.26
CA ALA A 270 9.28 26.20 -18.97
C ALA A 270 8.99 25.22 -17.83
N ILE A 271 8.04 24.29 -18.02
CA ILE A 271 7.77 23.22 -17.04
C ILE A 271 9.02 22.39 -16.76
N HIS A 272 9.73 21.95 -17.80
CA HIS A 272 10.95 21.17 -17.60
C HIS A 272 12.04 21.96 -16.84
N GLN A 273 12.23 23.24 -17.18
CA GLN A 273 13.19 24.10 -16.49
C GLN A 273 12.81 24.27 -15.01
N HIS A 274 11.54 24.57 -14.71
CA HIS A 274 11.10 24.71 -13.33
C HIS A 274 11.24 23.41 -12.53
N VAL A 275 10.98 22.25 -13.14
CA VAL A 275 11.21 20.95 -12.51
C VAL A 275 12.70 20.72 -12.25
N HIS A 276 13.59 21.12 -13.17
CA HIS A 276 15.03 21.08 -12.93
C HIS A 276 15.44 21.94 -11.73
N ASP A 277 14.95 23.18 -11.66
CA ASP A 277 15.22 24.11 -10.57
C ASP A 277 14.74 23.53 -9.21
N ILE A 278 13.54 22.92 -9.18
CA ILE A 278 13.01 22.20 -7.99
C ILE A 278 13.95 21.06 -7.56
N ILE A 279 14.47 20.26 -8.51
CA ILE A 279 15.37 19.14 -8.21
C ILE A 279 16.68 19.66 -7.61
N GLU A 280 17.27 20.71 -8.20
CA GLU A 280 18.50 21.34 -7.74
C GLU A 280 18.36 21.90 -6.32
N ASP A 281 17.28 22.65 -6.06
CA ASP A 281 16.99 23.25 -4.75
C ASP A 281 16.83 22.18 -3.65
N LEU A 282 16.13 21.08 -3.96
CA LEU A 282 15.96 19.96 -3.04
C LEU A 282 17.27 19.16 -2.82
N GLY A 283 18.22 19.22 -3.76
CA GLY A 283 19.51 18.56 -3.68
C GLY A 283 20.54 19.29 -2.82
N ALA A 284 20.40 20.61 -2.69
CA ALA A 284 21.27 21.43 -1.86
C ALA A 284 20.98 21.30 -0.35
N ALA A 285 19.79 20.83 0.04
CA ALA A 285 19.40 20.68 1.44
C ALA A 285 19.93 19.36 2.07
N PRO A 286 20.60 19.39 3.23
CA PRO A 286 20.97 18.16 3.93
C PRO A 286 19.71 17.38 4.35
N PRO A 287 19.71 16.03 4.25
CA PRO A 287 18.51 15.25 4.52
C PRO A 287 18.07 15.43 5.99
N PRO A 288 16.78 15.67 6.26
CA PRO A 288 16.26 15.77 7.62
C PRO A 288 16.45 14.45 8.39
N PRO A 289 16.69 14.50 9.71
CA PRO A 289 16.94 13.31 10.54
C PRO A 289 15.86 12.23 10.42
N SER A 290 14.60 12.65 10.23
CA SER A 290 13.44 11.77 10.07
C SER A 290 13.44 10.99 8.74
N GLN A 291 14.04 11.53 7.67
CA GLN A 291 14.23 10.79 6.42
C GLN A 291 15.35 9.75 6.55
N VAL A 292 16.42 10.07 7.27
CA VAL A 292 17.47 9.10 7.61
C VAL A 292 16.89 7.94 8.43
N GLU A 293 15.94 8.21 9.33
CA GLU A 293 15.24 7.18 10.11
C GLU A 293 14.21 6.38 9.29
N ALA A 294 13.48 7.00 8.37
CA ALA A 294 12.53 6.30 7.50
C ALA A 294 13.25 5.43 6.45
N ASP A 295 14.33 5.93 5.84
CA ASP A 295 15.18 5.17 4.93
C ASP A 295 15.96 4.08 5.69
N LYS A 296 16.36 4.34 6.95
CA LYS A 296 16.85 3.30 7.86
C LYS A 296 15.77 2.28 8.18
N ALA A 297 14.51 2.66 8.42
CA ALA A 297 13.45 1.70 8.69
C ALA A 297 13.17 0.81 7.48
N VAL A 298 13.22 1.35 6.25
CA VAL A 298 13.16 0.56 5.02
C VAL A 298 14.42 -0.32 4.88
N ALA A 299 15.61 0.20 5.19
CA ALA A 299 16.86 -0.57 5.20
C ALA A 299 16.94 -1.62 6.34
N GLU A 300 16.27 -1.41 7.47
CA GLU A 300 16.19 -2.32 8.63
C GLU A 300 15.20 -3.45 8.38
N HIS A 301 14.17 -3.20 7.57
CA HIS A 301 13.28 -4.26 7.05
C HIS A 301 13.86 -4.93 5.78
N THR A 302 15.02 -4.48 5.33
CA THR A 302 15.85 -5.18 4.36
C THR A 302 16.89 -5.99 5.14
N PRO A 303 17.08 -7.30 4.89
CA PRO A 303 17.82 -8.18 5.82
C PRO A 303 19.34 -7.93 5.95
N PHE A 304 19.89 -6.81 5.47
CA PHE A 304 21.33 -6.54 5.49
C PHE A 304 21.64 -5.03 5.71
N PRO A 305 22.57 -4.68 6.62
CA PRO A 305 23.10 -3.33 6.70
C PRO A 305 23.91 -3.02 5.42
N LEU A 306 23.52 -1.97 4.70
CA LEU A 306 24.22 -1.46 3.52
C LEU A 306 25.58 -0.89 3.96
N SER A 307 26.66 -1.67 3.88
CA SER A 307 28.01 -1.12 3.79
C SER A 307 28.09 -0.22 2.55
N ALA A 308 28.68 0.97 2.70
CA ALA A 308 28.73 2.00 1.66
C ALA A 308 29.01 1.41 0.26
N PRO A 309 28.05 1.52 -0.69
CA PRO A 309 28.14 0.85 -1.97
C PRO A 309 29.21 1.51 -2.85
N THR A 310 30.26 0.77 -3.22
CA THR A 310 31.33 1.22 -4.14
C THR A 310 30.89 1.19 -5.61
N CYS A 311 29.60 1.02 -5.90
CA CYS A 311 29.12 0.78 -7.25
C CYS A 311 28.87 2.07 -8.01
N ARG A 312 29.52 2.21 -9.16
CA ARG A 312 29.34 3.35 -10.04
C ARG A 312 28.15 3.17 -10.97
N VAL A 313 27.17 4.06 -10.87
CA VAL A 313 25.93 4.06 -11.66
C VAL A 313 25.94 5.19 -12.69
N LEU A 314 25.62 4.88 -13.95
CA LEU A 314 25.39 5.89 -14.98
C LEU A 314 23.94 5.84 -15.48
N CYS A 315 23.21 6.93 -15.26
CA CYS A 315 21.88 7.12 -15.80
C CYS A 315 21.96 7.69 -17.23
N LEU A 316 21.20 7.10 -18.15
CA LEU A 316 21.15 7.44 -19.56
C LEU A 316 19.70 7.78 -19.94
N PRO A 317 19.41 9.01 -20.40
CA PRO A 317 18.09 9.35 -20.90
C PRO A 317 17.81 8.59 -22.20
N ALA A 318 16.59 8.09 -22.37
CA ALA A 318 16.25 7.37 -23.60
C ALA A 318 16.25 8.27 -24.83
N ARG A 319 15.70 9.49 -24.74
CA ARG A 319 15.84 10.53 -25.77
C ARG A 319 15.43 11.93 -25.31
N ALA A 320 14.41 12.06 -24.47
CA ALA A 320 13.81 13.36 -24.17
C ALA A 320 14.43 14.01 -22.94
N HIS A 321 14.34 15.34 -22.83
CA HIS A 321 14.83 16.07 -21.66
C HIS A 321 14.10 15.66 -20.36
N ARG A 322 12.82 15.29 -20.41
CA ARG A 322 12.12 14.69 -19.26
C ARG A 322 12.72 13.34 -18.80
N ASP A 323 13.32 12.57 -19.73
CA ASP A 323 14.01 11.33 -19.39
C ASP A 323 15.30 11.64 -18.63
N GLU A 324 15.96 12.76 -18.95
CA GLU A 324 17.14 13.27 -18.24
C GLU A 324 16.76 13.78 -16.84
N LEU A 325 15.67 14.55 -16.69
CA LEU A 325 15.17 15.01 -15.38
C LEU A 325 14.84 13.83 -14.45
N ALA A 326 14.17 12.80 -14.96
CA ALA A 326 13.89 11.61 -14.17
C ALA A 326 15.18 10.83 -13.79
N GLY A 327 16.19 10.84 -14.67
CA GLY A 327 17.52 10.29 -14.38
C GLY A 327 18.26 11.11 -13.31
N GLU A 328 18.07 12.43 -13.30
CA GLU A 328 18.64 13.36 -12.32
C GLU A 328 18.06 13.09 -10.93
N MET A 329 16.73 12.96 -10.83
CA MET A 329 16.05 12.53 -9.61
C MET A 329 16.61 11.22 -9.08
N LEU A 330 16.81 10.21 -9.94
CA LEU A 330 17.40 8.93 -9.54
C LEU A 330 18.84 9.09 -9.03
N VAL A 331 19.67 9.86 -9.73
CA VAL A 331 21.07 10.11 -9.35
C VAL A 331 21.14 10.82 -8.00
N GLN A 332 20.24 11.76 -7.72
CA GLN A 332 20.17 12.42 -6.43
C GLN A 332 19.82 11.44 -5.30
N LEU A 333 18.81 10.57 -5.50
CA LEU A 333 18.46 9.53 -4.52
C LEU A 333 19.62 8.55 -4.29
N LEU A 334 20.32 8.14 -5.34
CA LEU A 334 21.48 7.26 -5.25
C LEU A 334 22.65 7.92 -4.48
N LYS A 335 22.93 9.20 -4.75
CA LYS A 335 23.96 9.96 -4.01
C LYS A 335 23.64 10.10 -2.53
N GLN A 336 22.36 10.30 -2.17
CA GLN A 336 21.92 10.32 -0.76
C GLN A 336 22.17 8.99 -0.04
N GLN A 337 22.11 7.88 -0.78
CA GLN A 337 22.40 6.53 -0.28
C GLN A 337 23.91 6.16 -0.37
N GLY A 338 24.78 7.11 -0.78
CA GLY A 338 26.23 6.95 -0.80
C GLY A 338 26.82 6.32 -2.08
N PHE A 339 26.06 6.20 -3.16
CA PHE A 339 26.56 5.69 -4.45
C PHE A 339 27.30 6.77 -5.25
N ASP A 340 28.29 6.36 -6.05
CA ASP A 340 28.82 7.20 -7.13
C ASP A 340 27.88 7.11 -8.35
N ALA A 341 27.06 8.14 -8.54
CA ALA A 341 26.07 8.19 -9.62
C ALA A 341 26.26 9.42 -10.52
N GLY A 342 26.18 9.21 -11.83
CA GLY A 342 26.20 10.26 -12.85
C GLY A 342 24.97 10.22 -13.76
N ASN A 343 24.58 11.37 -14.31
CA ASN A 343 23.51 11.49 -15.29
C ASN A 343 24.08 11.97 -16.64
N ALA A 344 23.66 11.36 -17.74
CA ALA A 344 24.03 11.82 -19.08
C ALA A 344 22.99 12.81 -19.62
N SER A 345 23.43 13.73 -20.48
CA SER A 345 22.53 14.73 -21.06
C SER A 345 21.68 14.18 -22.20
N ALA A 346 20.41 14.56 -22.27
CA ALA A 346 19.52 14.23 -23.38
C ALA A 346 19.89 14.96 -24.69
N ALA A 347 20.80 15.94 -24.63
CA ALA A 347 21.35 16.59 -25.82
C ALA A 347 22.25 15.66 -26.65
N LEU A 348 22.76 14.57 -26.05
CA LEU A 348 23.60 13.59 -26.72
C LEU A 348 22.77 12.65 -27.61
N SER A 349 23.30 12.31 -28.77
CA SER A 349 22.73 11.28 -29.64
C SER A 349 22.86 9.88 -29.01
N SER A 350 22.02 8.92 -29.44
CA SER A 350 22.10 7.54 -28.91
C SER A 350 23.49 6.91 -29.08
N ASP A 351 24.21 7.22 -30.17
CA ASP A 351 25.56 6.69 -30.39
C ASP A 351 26.60 7.34 -29.46
N GLU A 352 26.46 8.63 -29.14
CA GLU A 352 27.29 9.32 -28.15
C GLU A 352 27.01 8.81 -26.73
N LEU A 353 25.75 8.55 -26.38
CA LEU A 353 25.38 7.93 -25.10
C LEU A 353 25.99 6.53 -24.96
N ILE A 354 25.99 5.72 -26.03
CA ILE A 354 26.65 4.41 -26.04
C ILE A 354 28.16 4.58 -25.88
N ALA A 355 28.79 5.52 -26.59
CA ALA A 355 30.21 5.78 -26.48
C ALA A 355 30.59 6.27 -25.07
N LEU A 356 29.75 7.09 -24.43
CA LEU A 356 29.91 7.54 -23.06
C LEU A 356 29.82 6.36 -22.09
N ALA A 357 28.82 5.49 -22.24
CA ALA A 357 28.65 4.31 -21.40
C ALA A 357 29.82 3.31 -21.53
N VAL A 358 30.39 3.17 -22.73
CA VAL A 358 31.58 2.32 -22.95
C VAL A 358 32.84 2.94 -22.36
N LYS A 359 32.97 4.26 -22.38
CA LYS A 359 34.09 4.98 -21.76
C LYS A 359 33.96 5.09 -20.25
N SER A 360 32.73 5.05 -19.73
CA SER A 360 32.47 5.06 -18.31
C SER A 360 32.85 3.72 -17.70
N ASP A 361 33.53 3.75 -16.56
CA ASP A 361 33.77 2.56 -15.73
C ASP A 361 32.55 2.28 -14.84
N ALA A 362 31.35 2.37 -15.42
CA ALA A 362 30.09 2.19 -14.70
C ALA A 362 29.77 0.69 -14.61
N GLU A 363 29.52 0.22 -13.39
CA GLU A 363 29.15 -1.16 -13.10
C GLU A 363 27.68 -1.43 -13.40
N ALA A 364 26.84 -0.40 -13.24
CA ALA A 364 25.42 -0.43 -13.56
C ALA A 364 25.02 0.77 -14.44
N LEU A 365 24.22 0.47 -15.45
CA LEU A 365 23.62 1.43 -16.37
C LEU A 365 22.11 1.47 -16.10
N CYS A 366 21.56 2.67 -15.93
CA CYS A 366 20.12 2.86 -15.82
C CYS A 366 19.60 3.66 -17.01
N ILE A 367 18.78 3.04 -17.86
CA ILE A 367 18.10 3.74 -18.96
C ILE A 367 16.80 4.34 -18.40
N SER A 368 16.71 5.66 -18.41
CA SER A 368 15.58 6.43 -17.88
C SER A 368 14.55 6.72 -18.98
N VAL A 369 13.28 6.47 -18.70
CA VAL A 369 12.15 6.72 -19.62
C VAL A 369 10.96 7.24 -18.85
N VAL A 370 10.48 8.45 -19.17
CA VAL A 370 9.17 8.91 -18.71
C VAL A 370 8.11 8.55 -19.75
N ALA A 371 7.23 7.62 -19.38
CA ALA A 371 6.14 7.13 -20.21
C ALA A 371 5.12 8.26 -20.56
N PRO A 372 4.37 8.14 -21.67
CA PRO A 372 4.29 6.99 -22.59
C PRO A 372 5.26 7.03 -23.80
N SER A 373 5.98 8.12 -24.02
CA SER A 373 6.88 8.24 -25.18
C SER A 373 8.28 7.69 -24.90
N THR A 374 9.15 7.71 -25.91
CA THR A 374 10.58 7.28 -25.87
C THR A 374 10.90 5.82 -25.51
N LEU A 375 9.92 4.98 -25.16
CA LEU A 375 10.08 3.52 -24.93
C LEU A 375 10.80 2.77 -26.07
N ILE A 376 10.54 3.13 -27.33
CA ILE A 376 11.20 2.52 -28.49
C ILE A 376 12.71 2.82 -28.48
N HIS A 377 13.10 4.02 -28.06
CA HIS A 377 14.50 4.45 -27.98
C HIS A 377 15.22 3.75 -26.82
N ALA A 378 14.54 3.59 -25.68
CA ALA A 378 15.07 2.82 -24.57
C ALA A 378 15.37 1.37 -24.95
N ARG A 379 14.47 0.75 -25.73
CA ARG A 379 14.68 -0.60 -26.27
C ARG A 379 15.88 -0.66 -27.21
N TYR A 380 16.03 0.32 -28.11
CA TYR A 380 17.19 0.42 -29.00
C TYR A 380 18.49 0.57 -28.21
N LEU A 381 18.52 1.49 -27.24
CA LEU A 381 19.68 1.76 -26.39
C LEU A 381 20.07 0.52 -25.57
N SER A 382 19.09 -0.15 -24.94
CA SER A 382 19.30 -1.41 -24.20
C SER A 382 19.95 -2.49 -25.08
N ALA A 383 19.41 -2.70 -26.28
CA ALA A 383 19.93 -3.72 -27.20
C ALA A 383 21.36 -3.42 -27.65
N LYS A 384 21.67 -2.14 -27.94
CA LYS A 384 23.01 -1.71 -28.35
C LYS A 384 24.02 -1.75 -27.21
N LEU A 385 23.62 -1.34 -26.02
CA LEU A 385 24.47 -1.41 -24.81
C LEU A 385 24.78 -2.87 -24.47
N ARG A 386 23.79 -3.77 -24.47
CA ARG A 386 24.04 -5.20 -24.22
C ARG A 386 25.02 -5.81 -25.23
N ALA A 387 24.93 -5.41 -26.50
CA ALA A 387 25.85 -5.87 -27.54
C ALA A 387 27.30 -5.38 -27.35
N ARG A 388 27.50 -4.18 -26.78
CA ARG A 388 28.82 -3.58 -26.53
C ARG A 388 29.40 -3.92 -25.15
N LEU A 389 28.53 -4.09 -24.16
CA LEU A 389 28.85 -4.34 -22.76
C LEU A 389 28.09 -5.59 -22.27
N PRO A 390 28.54 -6.80 -22.64
CA PRO A 390 27.81 -8.03 -22.33
C PRO A 390 27.65 -8.30 -20.83
N ARG A 391 28.56 -7.78 -20.00
CA ARG A 391 28.62 -7.99 -18.55
C ARG A 391 28.06 -6.85 -17.70
N ALA A 392 27.81 -5.68 -18.29
CA ALA A 392 27.24 -4.56 -17.54
C ALA A 392 25.82 -4.90 -17.06
N LYS A 393 25.47 -4.40 -15.86
CA LYS A 393 24.10 -4.49 -15.36
C LYS A 393 23.27 -3.38 -15.98
N ILE A 394 22.19 -3.73 -16.65
CA ILE A 394 21.31 -2.79 -17.36
C ILE A 394 19.93 -2.81 -16.70
N VAL A 395 19.58 -1.71 -16.04
CA VAL A 395 18.23 -1.43 -15.54
C VAL A 395 17.53 -0.52 -16.53
N VAL A 396 16.26 -0.78 -16.82
CA VAL A 396 15.41 0.16 -17.55
C VAL A 396 14.30 0.64 -16.64
N GLY A 397 14.28 1.94 -16.36
CA GLY A 397 13.23 2.59 -15.61
C GLY A 397 12.14 3.13 -16.52
N ILE A 398 10.90 2.67 -16.31
CA ILE A 398 9.72 3.19 -17.00
C ILE A 398 8.88 3.97 -16.00
N TRP A 399 9.19 5.25 -15.87
CA TRP A 399 8.58 6.14 -14.89
C TRP A 399 7.19 6.58 -15.34
N GLY A 400 6.24 6.63 -14.41
CA GLY A 400 4.86 7.08 -14.68
C GLY A 400 4.01 6.10 -15.50
N ALA A 401 4.44 4.85 -15.65
CA ALA A 401 3.70 3.85 -16.41
C ALA A 401 2.61 3.15 -15.57
N THR A 402 1.47 2.89 -16.22
CA THR A 402 0.30 2.22 -15.61
C THR A 402 0.38 0.70 -15.77
N GLU A 403 -0.40 -0.07 -14.99
CA GLU A 403 -0.42 -1.55 -15.00
C GLU A 403 -0.60 -2.17 -16.41
N ASN A 404 -1.24 -1.46 -17.34
CA ASN A 404 -1.40 -1.87 -18.74
C ASN A 404 -0.09 -1.94 -19.54
N MET A 405 1.04 -1.50 -18.99
CA MET A 405 2.36 -1.52 -19.63
C MET A 405 3.21 -2.76 -19.29
N ALA A 406 2.66 -3.78 -18.61
CA ALA A 406 3.36 -5.03 -18.31
C ALA A 406 4.00 -5.70 -19.56
N SER A 407 3.32 -5.61 -20.72
CA SER A 407 3.84 -6.11 -22.00
C SER A 407 5.03 -5.32 -22.56
N ALA A 408 5.23 -4.07 -22.13
CA ALA A 408 6.39 -3.26 -22.52
C ALA A 408 7.64 -3.71 -21.75
N GLY A 409 7.49 -4.07 -20.47
CA GLY A 409 8.61 -4.57 -19.65
C GLY A 409 9.19 -5.89 -20.17
N GLU A 410 8.35 -6.81 -20.64
CA GLU A 410 8.82 -8.08 -21.21
C GLU A 410 9.64 -7.87 -22.50
N ARG A 411 9.20 -6.94 -23.36
CA ARG A 411 9.92 -6.54 -24.58
C ARG A 411 11.26 -5.86 -24.29
N LEU A 412 11.39 -5.17 -23.16
CA LEU A 412 12.64 -4.53 -22.75
C LEU A 412 13.62 -5.56 -22.18
N ARG A 413 13.15 -6.51 -21.36
CA ARG A 413 13.96 -7.65 -20.89
C ARG A 413 14.47 -8.49 -22.06
N SER A 414 13.62 -8.79 -23.03
CA SER A 414 14.04 -9.51 -24.25
C SER A 414 15.06 -8.72 -25.10
N SER A 415 15.20 -7.41 -24.87
CA SER A 415 16.12 -6.52 -25.58
C SER A 415 17.39 -6.20 -24.79
N GLY A 416 17.72 -7.00 -23.76
CA GLY A 416 19.00 -6.94 -23.06
C GLY A 416 18.99 -6.26 -21.69
N ALA A 417 17.86 -5.78 -21.20
CA ALA A 417 17.72 -5.29 -19.83
C ALA A 417 17.77 -6.47 -18.84
N ASP A 418 18.57 -6.36 -17.78
CA ASP A 418 18.56 -7.32 -16.66
C ASP A 418 17.29 -7.15 -15.83
N GLU A 419 16.93 -5.89 -15.55
CA GLU A 419 15.73 -5.54 -14.79
C GLU A 419 14.96 -4.38 -15.41
N VAL A 420 13.66 -4.37 -15.15
CA VAL A 420 12.75 -3.29 -15.55
C VAL A 420 11.95 -2.88 -14.33
N VAL A 421 12.02 -1.59 -14.00
CA VAL A 421 11.43 -0.99 -12.80
C VAL A 421 10.48 0.12 -13.19
N MET A 422 9.50 0.40 -12.33
CA MET A 422 8.41 1.34 -12.64
C MET A 422 8.41 2.59 -11.74
N SER A 423 9.22 2.58 -10.67
CA SER A 423 9.38 3.70 -9.75
C SER A 423 10.86 3.91 -9.39
N LEU A 424 11.19 5.14 -9.02
CA LEU A 424 12.54 5.50 -8.57
C LEU A 424 12.90 4.74 -7.29
N ALA A 425 11.95 4.55 -6.37
CA ALA A 425 12.14 3.71 -5.19
C ALA A 425 12.58 2.28 -5.55
N GLU A 426 11.90 1.65 -6.52
CA GLU A 426 12.25 0.31 -6.97
C GLU A 426 13.62 0.30 -7.65
N ALA A 427 13.94 1.32 -8.44
CA ALA A 427 15.22 1.47 -9.12
C ALA A 427 16.39 1.54 -8.13
N VAL A 428 16.27 2.35 -7.08
CA VAL A 428 17.27 2.44 -6.00
C VAL A 428 17.49 1.06 -5.36
N VAL A 429 16.41 0.33 -5.05
CA VAL A 429 16.50 -1.01 -4.47
C VAL A 429 17.19 -1.99 -5.42
N GLN A 430 16.87 -1.98 -6.72
CA GLN A 430 17.50 -2.89 -7.69
C GLN A 430 18.97 -2.54 -7.94
N LEU A 431 19.32 -1.26 -8.03
CA LEU A 431 20.71 -0.81 -8.17
C LEU A 431 21.52 -1.13 -6.91
N ALA A 432 20.92 -1.00 -5.71
CA ALA A 432 21.54 -1.44 -4.47
C ALA A 432 21.81 -2.95 -4.46
N LYS A 433 20.91 -3.76 -5.03
CA LYS A 433 21.15 -5.19 -5.24
C LYS A 433 22.31 -5.48 -6.19
N PHE A 434 22.72 -4.55 -7.05
CA PHE A 434 23.92 -4.72 -7.87
C PHE A 434 25.20 -4.25 -7.17
N SER A 435 25.08 -3.33 -6.21
CA SER A 435 26.22 -2.68 -5.56
C SER A 435 26.86 -3.37 -4.37
N VAL A 436 26.13 -4.24 -3.65
CA VAL A 436 26.78 -5.00 -2.56
C VAL A 436 27.79 -5.95 -3.21
N ALA A 437 29.05 -5.60 -3.04
CA ALA A 437 30.19 -6.31 -3.60
C ALA A 437 29.96 -7.82 -3.49
N ILE A 438 30.08 -8.49 -4.62
CA ILE A 438 30.41 -9.91 -4.62
C ILE A 438 31.82 -9.94 -4.01
N THR A 439 31.90 -10.05 -2.69
CA THR A 439 33.16 -10.25 -1.97
C THR A 439 33.82 -11.50 -2.53
N ASP A 440 35.13 -11.48 -2.75
CA ASP A 440 35.86 -12.67 -3.26
C ASP A 440 35.64 -13.92 -2.38
N GLU A 441 35.19 -13.73 -1.14
CA GLU A 441 34.86 -14.78 -0.18
C GLU A 441 33.35 -14.93 0.06
N MET A 442 32.92 -16.17 0.35
CA MET A 442 31.56 -16.50 0.77
C MET A 442 31.23 -15.80 2.09
N ILE A 443 30.04 -15.21 2.22
CA ILE A 443 29.58 -14.64 3.49
C ILE A 443 29.29 -15.80 4.46
N PRO A 444 29.99 -15.91 5.60
CA PRO A 444 29.73 -16.96 6.58
C PRO A 444 28.36 -16.73 7.24
N GLY A 445 27.69 -17.82 7.65
CA GLY A 445 26.43 -17.72 8.39
C GLY A 445 26.67 -17.07 9.75
N ALA A 446 25.80 -16.15 10.16
CA ALA A 446 25.88 -15.49 11.47
C ALA A 446 25.90 -16.52 12.61
N ILE A 447 26.55 -16.18 13.72
CA ILE A 447 26.54 -17.02 14.93
C ILE A 447 25.22 -16.74 15.67
N PRO A 448 24.36 -17.75 15.91
CA PRO A 448 23.15 -17.58 16.72
C PRO A 448 23.44 -16.97 18.10
N GLU A 449 22.56 -16.11 18.61
CA GLU A 449 22.71 -15.50 19.94
C GLU A 449 22.80 -16.54 21.07
N ASN A 450 22.12 -17.67 20.91
CA ASN A 450 22.07 -18.79 21.85
C ASN A 450 23.06 -19.93 21.50
N GLU A 451 24.19 -19.61 20.85
CA GLU A 451 25.19 -20.58 20.40
C GLU A 451 25.69 -21.52 21.52
N ALA A 452 25.88 -21.00 22.73
CA ALA A 452 26.35 -21.80 23.87
C ALA A 452 25.37 -22.93 24.23
N ASP A 453 24.07 -22.61 24.29
CA ASP A 453 23.02 -23.59 24.61
C ASP A 453 22.84 -24.59 23.46
N ARG A 454 22.91 -24.11 22.21
CA ARG A 454 22.85 -24.93 21.00
C ARG A 454 23.98 -25.96 20.96
N LEU A 455 25.22 -25.55 21.24
CA LEU A 455 26.37 -26.44 21.29
C LEU A 455 26.28 -27.45 22.44
N LYS A 456 25.75 -27.05 23.60
CA LYS A 456 25.49 -27.96 24.73
C LYS A 456 24.46 -29.03 24.36
N GLU A 457 23.39 -28.64 23.68
CA GLU A 457 22.34 -29.55 23.23
C GLU A 457 22.84 -30.51 22.13
N LEU A 458 23.60 -29.98 21.16
CA LEU A 458 24.26 -30.79 20.15
C LEU A 458 25.22 -31.83 20.77
N GLY A 459 25.95 -31.44 21.82
CA GLY A 459 26.81 -32.33 22.59
C GLY A 459 26.04 -33.41 23.36
N ARG A 460 24.87 -33.08 23.94
CA ARG A 460 23.98 -34.03 24.63
C ARG A 460 23.52 -35.17 23.71
N LEU A 461 23.28 -34.85 22.43
CA LEU A 461 22.85 -35.82 21.42
C LEU A 461 24.02 -36.60 20.78
N ARG A 462 25.29 -36.28 21.12
CA ARG A 462 26.50 -36.94 20.61
C ARG A 462 26.61 -36.94 19.07
N LEU A 463 26.08 -35.90 18.42
CA LEU A 463 25.98 -35.82 16.96
C LEU A 463 27.24 -35.27 16.28
N THR A 464 28.26 -34.82 17.01
CA THR A 464 29.50 -34.26 16.45
C THR A 464 30.71 -35.19 16.53
N ASN A 465 30.65 -36.24 17.36
CA ASN A 465 31.82 -37.09 17.68
C ASN A 465 31.80 -38.48 17.02
N GLY A 466 30.94 -38.71 16.02
CA GLY A 466 30.74 -40.04 15.44
C GLY A 466 30.78 -40.07 13.91
N ALA A 467 31.15 -41.23 13.36
CA ALA A 467 31.06 -41.54 11.94
C ALA A 467 29.62 -41.42 11.39
N HIS A 468 29.50 -41.50 10.07
CA HIS A 468 28.26 -41.69 9.30
C HIS A 468 27.23 -42.58 10.02
N ASP A 469 25.98 -42.13 10.09
CA ASP A 469 24.87 -42.85 10.72
C ASP A 469 24.05 -43.57 9.64
N GLU A 470 24.38 -44.85 9.42
CA GLU A 470 23.72 -45.71 8.41
C GLU A 470 22.20 -45.80 8.61
N ALA A 471 21.71 -45.61 9.83
CA ALA A 471 20.29 -45.71 10.13
C ALA A 471 19.51 -44.44 9.72
N LEU A 472 20.19 -43.40 9.23
CA LEU A 472 19.60 -42.22 8.58
C LEU A 472 19.65 -42.28 7.03
N ASP A 473 20.42 -43.21 6.45
CA ASP A 473 20.55 -43.35 4.98
C ASP A 473 19.26 -43.65 4.22
N PRO A 474 18.31 -44.44 4.76
CA PRO A 474 17.03 -44.62 4.10
C PRO A 474 16.29 -43.28 3.87
N ILE A 475 16.48 -42.31 4.78
CA ILE A 475 15.82 -41.00 4.73
C ILE A 475 16.43 -40.15 3.61
N THR A 476 17.76 -40.00 3.56
CA THR A 476 18.44 -39.24 2.50
C THR A 476 18.24 -39.86 1.11
N LYS A 477 18.26 -41.20 1.01
CA LYS A 477 17.94 -41.92 -0.24
C LYS A 477 16.50 -41.69 -0.69
N LYS A 478 15.55 -41.66 0.25
CA LYS A 478 14.15 -41.37 -0.04
C LYS A 478 13.96 -39.91 -0.47
N LEU A 479 14.61 -38.96 0.20
CA LEU A 479 14.59 -37.54 -0.16
C LEU A 479 15.10 -37.30 -1.58
N ALA A 480 16.27 -37.84 -1.93
CA ALA A 480 16.83 -37.70 -3.27
C ALA A 480 15.86 -38.20 -4.37
N ARG A 481 15.16 -39.31 -4.11
CA ARG A 481 14.16 -39.86 -5.04
C ARG A 481 12.86 -39.05 -5.10
N VAL A 482 12.30 -38.69 -3.95
CA VAL A 482 11.02 -37.97 -3.85
C VAL A 482 11.12 -36.58 -4.45
N PHE A 483 12.23 -35.88 -4.19
CA PHE A 483 12.46 -34.57 -4.74
C PHE A 483 13.12 -34.60 -6.12
N GLU A 484 13.49 -35.77 -6.66
CA GLU A 484 14.18 -35.91 -7.95
C GLU A 484 15.45 -35.05 -8.04
N VAL A 485 16.28 -35.09 -6.99
CA VAL A 485 17.51 -34.31 -6.86
C VAL A 485 18.71 -35.24 -6.72
N PRO A 486 19.89 -34.85 -7.24
CA PRO A 486 21.07 -35.69 -7.19
C PRO A 486 21.65 -35.81 -5.77
N ILE A 487 21.43 -34.82 -4.90
CA ILE A 487 22.09 -34.72 -3.58
C ILE A 487 21.08 -34.45 -2.47
N ALA A 488 21.19 -35.21 -1.37
CA ALA A 488 20.41 -35.02 -0.15
C ALA A 488 21.25 -35.36 1.08
N LEU A 489 21.17 -34.53 2.12
CA LEU A 489 22.05 -34.58 3.28
C LEU A 489 21.29 -34.35 4.60
N ILE A 490 21.73 -35.04 5.65
CA ILE A 490 21.40 -34.74 7.06
C ILE A 490 22.69 -34.30 7.75
N ASN A 491 22.71 -33.06 8.23
CA ASN A 491 23.93 -32.41 8.70
C ASN A 491 23.75 -31.77 10.08
N PHE A 492 24.81 -31.75 10.88
CA PHE A 492 24.84 -31.02 12.15
C PHE A 492 26.02 -30.05 12.19
N ILE A 493 25.86 -28.91 12.85
CA ILE A 493 26.80 -27.79 12.75
C ILE A 493 27.35 -27.49 14.14
N ASP A 494 28.65 -27.65 14.35
CA ASP A 494 29.29 -27.26 15.60
C ASP A 494 29.88 -25.84 15.51
N ARG A 495 30.87 -25.51 16.35
CA ARG A 495 31.52 -24.21 16.33
C ARG A 495 32.26 -23.95 15.01
N ASP A 496 32.96 -24.96 14.48
CA ASP A 496 33.98 -24.81 13.44
C ASP A 496 33.66 -25.62 12.17
N HIS A 497 32.80 -26.64 12.27
CA HIS A 497 32.53 -27.63 11.22
C HIS A 497 31.04 -27.91 11.03
N GLN A 498 30.70 -28.24 9.78
CA GLN A 498 29.51 -29.01 9.44
C GLN A 498 29.89 -30.48 9.35
N TRP A 499 29.14 -31.34 10.04
CA TRP A 499 29.27 -32.78 10.05
C TRP A 499 28.17 -33.42 9.19
N PHE A 500 28.56 -34.28 8.24
CA PHE A 500 27.62 -35.03 7.40
C PHE A 500 27.26 -36.34 8.11
N LYS A 501 26.02 -36.48 8.57
CA LYS A 501 25.55 -37.69 9.27
C LYS A 501 24.94 -38.71 8.35
N SER A 502 24.27 -38.26 7.30
CA SER A 502 23.86 -39.11 6.20
C SER A 502 23.91 -38.28 4.93
N GLN A 503 24.30 -38.93 3.84
CA GLN A 503 24.52 -38.27 2.57
C GLN A 503 24.20 -39.18 1.39
N VAL A 504 23.71 -38.58 0.31
CA VAL A 504 23.56 -39.21 -1.01
C VAL A 504 24.08 -38.23 -2.05
N GLY A 505 24.82 -38.75 -3.03
CA GLY A 505 25.23 -37.98 -4.21
C GLY A 505 26.43 -37.04 -4.02
N LEU A 506 27.06 -37.02 -2.83
CA LEU A 506 28.31 -36.30 -2.64
C LEU A 506 29.48 -37.01 -3.35
N PRO A 507 30.47 -36.25 -3.87
CA PRO A 507 31.70 -36.83 -4.41
C PRO A 507 32.44 -37.68 -3.37
N GLU A 508 33.12 -38.75 -3.81
CA GLU A 508 33.78 -39.72 -2.91
C GLU A 508 34.75 -39.07 -1.92
N GLU A 509 35.52 -38.06 -2.34
CA GLU A 509 36.47 -37.36 -1.47
C GLU A 509 35.78 -36.67 -0.28
N LEU A 510 34.69 -35.94 -0.52
CA LEU A 510 33.94 -35.24 0.53
C LEU A 510 33.11 -36.23 1.37
N ALA A 511 32.62 -37.27 0.71
CA ALA A 511 31.89 -38.33 1.36
C ALA A 511 32.76 -39.08 2.40
N GLN A 512 34.06 -39.21 2.11
CA GLN A 512 35.04 -39.81 3.01
C GLN A 512 35.46 -38.89 4.15
N THR A 513 35.55 -37.56 3.94
CA THR A 513 35.93 -36.64 5.03
C THR A 513 34.85 -36.49 6.09
N GLN A 514 33.57 -36.71 5.74
CA GLN A 514 32.40 -36.63 6.64
C GLN A 514 32.20 -35.28 7.35
N ARG A 515 32.99 -34.27 6.99
CA ARG A 515 32.93 -32.91 7.54
C ARG A 515 33.45 -31.87 6.55
N MET A 516 33.04 -30.63 6.77
CA MET A 516 33.57 -29.44 6.09
C MET A 516 33.61 -28.23 7.04
N PRO A 517 34.44 -27.20 6.77
CA PRO A 517 34.45 -25.97 7.56
C PRO A 517 33.08 -25.28 7.59
N ARG A 518 32.64 -24.80 8.75
CA ARG A 518 31.36 -24.10 8.94
C ARG A 518 31.28 -22.83 8.08
N GLU A 519 32.38 -22.12 7.90
CA GLU A 519 32.44 -20.89 7.10
C GLU A 519 32.07 -21.12 5.63
N LEU A 520 32.29 -22.33 5.12
CA LEU A 520 31.94 -22.72 3.74
C LEU A 520 30.55 -23.38 3.64
N SER A 521 29.82 -23.48 4.76
CA SER A 521 28.56 -24.22 4.86
C SER A 521 27.35 -23.37 4.48
N VAL A 522 26.62 -23.78 3.45
CA VAL A 522 25.27 -23.26 3.18
C VAL A 522 24.31 -23.60 4.32
N CYS A 523 24.44 -24.77 4.94
CA CYS A 523 23.63 -25.20 6.07
C CYS A 523 23.84 -24.32 7.31
N GLY A 524 25.01 -23.68 7.44
CA GLY A 524 25.31 -22.72 8.50
C GLY A 524 24.30 -21.56 8.52
N HIS A 525 23.84 -21.13 7.34
CA HIS A 525 22.84 -20.07 7.21
C HIS A 525 21.44 -20.52 7.67
N VAL A 526 21.10 -21.80 7.48
CA VAL A 526 19.83 -22.38 8.00
C VAL A 526 19.83 -22.41 9.53
N VAL A 527 20.96 -22.80 10.13
CA VAL A 527 21.10 -22.80 11.58
C VAL A 527 21.12 -21.37 12.14
N ALA A 528 21.77 -20.44 11.44
CA ALA A 528 21.82 -19.03 11.82
C ALA A 528 20.44 -18.36 11.84
N SER A 529 19.63 -18.56 10.79
CA SER A 529 18.29 -17.98 10.69
C SER A 529 17.24 -18.74 11.52
N ASN A 530 17.52 -19.98 11.90
CA ASN A 530 16.54 -20.92 12.46
C ASN A 530 15.27 -21.04 11.59
N ASP A 531 15.40 -20.91 10.27
CA ASP A 531 14.28 -21.00 9.33
C ASP A 531 14.69 -21.71 8.04
N ALA A 532 13.70 -22.21 7.30
CA ALA A 532 13.89 -22.87 6.03
C ALA A 532 14.49 -21.91 4.99
N LEU A 533 15.57 -22.34 4.35
CA LEU A 533 16.28 -21.60 3.32
C LEU A 533 16.11 -22.29 1.97
N VAL A 534 15.57 -21.57 0.99
CA VAL A 534 15.47 -22.03 -0.40
C VAL A 534 16.22 -21.04 -1.28
N VAL A 535 17.12 -21.56 -2.10
CA VAL A 535 17.93 -20.81 -3.06
C VAL A 535 17.75 -21.42 -4.44
N GLU A 536 16.97 -20.72 -5.28
CA GLU A 536 16.60 -21.23 -6.61
C GLU A 536 17.80 -21.35 -7.56
N ASP A 537 18.77 -20.42 -7.44
CA ASP A 537 20.03 -20.42 -8.18
C ASP A 537 21.20 -19.95 -7.30
N LEU A 538 21.99 -20.88 -6.76
CA LEU A 538 23.18 -20.62 -5.93
C LEU A 538 24.22 -19.75 -6.64
N ALA A 539 24.33 -19.83 -7.96
CA ALA A 539 25.26 -18.99 -8.73
C ALA A 539 24.77 -17.53 -8.83
N ARG A 540 23.49 -17.27 -8.52
CA ARG A 540 22.88 -15.93 -8.49
C ARG A 540 22.62 -15.44 -7.06
N ASP A 541 22.73 -16.32 -6.06
CA ASP A 541 22.56 -15.97 -4.66
C ASP A 541 23.86 -15.43 -4.09
N ARG A 542 23.83 -14.17 -3.66
CA ARG A 542 25.01 -13.38 -3.26
C ARG A 542 25.75 -13.98 -2.07
N ARG A 543 25.06 -14.72 -1.20
CA ARG A 543 25.70 -15.40 -0.06
C ARG A 543 26.61 -16.54 -0.51
N PHE A 544 26.31 -17.14 -1.66
CA PHE A 544 26.87 -18.42 -2.09
C PHE A 544 27.56 -18.38 -3.46
N ALA A 545 27.34 -17.32 -4.24
CA ALA A 545 27.81 -17.19 -5.62
C ALA A 545 29.33 -17.34 -5.78
N ASN A 546 30.09 -17.05 -4.71
CA ASN A 546 31.55 -17.18 -4.65
C ASN A 546 32.07 -18.36 -3.82
N ASN A 547 31.21 -19.25 -3.34
CA ASN A 547 31.65 -20.45 -2.62
C ASN A 547 32.45 -21.37 -3.58
N PRO A 548 33.75 -21.63 -3.31
CA PRO A 548 34.61 -22.45 -4.17
C PRO A 548 34.05 -23.86 -4.39
N LEU A 549 33.49 -24.47 -3.33
CA LEU A 549 32.93 -25.82 -3.38
C LEU A 549 31.67 -25.89 -4.26
N LEU A 550 30.87 -24.83 -4.30
CA LEU A 550 29.68 -24.79 -5.15
C LEU A 550 30.05 -24.58 -6.63
N LYS A 551 31.03 -23.69 -6.89
CA LYS A 551 31.51 -23.40 -8.25
C LYS A 551 32.19 -24.61 -8.90
N GLU A 552 33.16 -25.22 -8.22
CA GLU A 552 33.89 -26.36 -8.78
C GLU A 552 32.97 -27.56 -9.06
N ARG A 553 31.88 -27.68 -8.30
CA ARG A 553 30.96 -28.82 -8.38
C ARG A 553 29.69 -28.53 -9.19
N GLY A 554 29.57 -27.32 -9.75
CA GLY A 554 28.43 -26.92 -10.57
C GLY A 554 27.09 -26.97 -9.84
N LEU A 555 27.07 -26.76 -8.53
CA LEU A 555 25.85 -26.75 -7.74
C LEU A 555 25.08 -25.45 -8.00
N ARG A 556 23.80 -25.58 -8.30
CA ARG A 556 22.93 -24.48 -8.71
C ARG A 556 21.69 -24.35 -7.85
N PHE A 557 21.25 -25.35 -7.12
CA PHE A 557 20.07 -25.23 -6.25
C PHE A 557 20.38 -25.73 -4.85
N TYR A 558 19.77 -25.07 -3.85
CA TYR A 558 19.78 -25.52 -2.46
C TYR A 558 18.42 -25.31 -1.82
N ALA A 559 17.93 -26.31 -1.09
CA ALA A 559 16.86 -26.12 -0.13
C ALA A 559 17.20 -26.85 1.17
N GLY A 560 17.15 -26.14 2.29
CA GLY A 560 17.47 -26.68 3.61
C GLY A 560 16.47 -26.22 4.66
N VAL A 561 16.16 -27.10 5.60
CA VAL A 561 15.32 -26.80 6.75
C VAL A 561 16.09 -27.11 8.04
N PRO A 562 15.85 -26.38 9.13
CA PRO A 562 16.58 -26.60 10.38
C PRO A 562 16.11 -27.88 11.08
N LEU A 563 17.07 -28.63 11.62
CA LEU A 563 16.86 -29.73 12.55
C LEU A 563 16.90 -29.16 13.97
N ARG A 564 15.77 -29.20 14.68
CA ARG A 564 15.61 -28.57 15.99
C ARG A 564 15.52 -29.61 17.10
N SER A 565 16.21 -29.36 18.21
CA SER A 565 15.97 -30.06 19.49
C SER A 565 15.73 -29.01 20.57
N ASN A 566 14.67 -29.17 21.35
CA ASN A 566 14.22 -28.18 22.35
C ASN A 566 14.11 -26.73 21.79
N GLY A 567 13.71 -26.59 20.52
CA GLY A 567 13.60 -25.29 19.83
C GLY A 567 14.92 -24.71 19.30
N LEU A 568 16.06 -25.32 19.61
CA LEU A 568 17.38 -24.88 19.17
C LEU A 568 17.77 -25.53 17.82
N PRO A 569 18.19 -24.77 16.80
CA PRO A 569 18.62 -25.33 15.51
C PRO A 569 20.01 -25.96 15.63
N ILE A 570 20.10 -27.28 15.70
CA ILE A 570 21.38 -27.98 15.87
C ILE A 570 22.00 -28.45 14.54
N GLY A 571 21.22 -28.43 13.47
CA GLY A 571 21.63 -28.91 12.16
C GLY A 571 20.65 -28.54 11.05
N SER A 572 20.80 -29.17 9.89
CA SER A 572 19.90 -28.99 8.75
C SER A 572 19.69 -30.29 7.97
N LEU A 573 18.47 -30.48 7.50
CA LEU A 573 18.14 -31.41 6.43
C LEU A 573 18.07 -30.63 5.13
N CYS A 574 18.87 -31.00 4.13
CA CYS A 574 18.94 -30.25 2.88
C CYS A 574 19.05 -31.12 1.63
N ILE A 575 18.60 -30.54 0.51
CA ILE A 575 18.70 -31.09 -0.84
C ILE A 575 19.40 -30.11 -1.77
N LEU A 576 20.17 -30.62 -2.74
CA LEU A 576 20.92 -29.81 -3.70
C LEU A 576 20.79 -30.38 -5.12
N ASP A 577 20.89 -29.48 -6.10
CA ASP A 577 20.87 -29.83 -7.52
C ASP A 577 21.97 -29.06 -8.30
N THR A 578 22.37 -29.62 -9.44
CA THR A 578 23.29 -28.99 -10.40
C THR A 578 22.57 -28.10 -11.41
N LYS A 579 21.23 -28.03 -11.35
CA LYS A 579 20.40 -27.13 -12.15
C LYS A 579 19.60 -26.18 -11.25
N PRO A 580 19.34 -24.93 -11.68
CA PRO A 580 18.42 -24.05 -10.97
C PRO A 580 17.02 -24.67 -10.88
N ARG A 581 16.34 -24.50 -9.74
CA ARG A 581 15.02 -25.08 -9.49
C ARG A 581 14.17 -24.18 -8.61
N ARG A 582 12.87 -24.12 -8.90
CA ARG A 582 11.87 -23.52 -8.00
C ARG A 582 11.32 -24.58 -7.06
N MET A 583 11.13 -24.24 -5.80
CA MET A 583 10.51 -25.11 -4.80
C MET A 583 9.13 -24.56 -4.43
N THR A 584 8.13 -25.42 -4.46
CA THR A 584 6.76 -25.07 -4.06
C THR A 584 6.61 -25.05 -2.54
N GLU A 585 5.62 -24.33 -2.02
CA GLU A 585 5.29 -24.32 -0.59
C GLU A 585 4.89 -25.71 -0.06
N HIS A 586 4.33 -26.58 -0.92
CA HIS A 586 4.02 -27.96 -0.55
C HIS A 586 5.29 -28.80 -0.38
N GLU A 587 6.24 -28.70 -1.31
CA GLU A 587 7.56 -29.33 -1.21
C GLU A 587 8.31 -28.83 0.04
N LYS A 588 8.28 -27.52 0.32
CA LYS A 588 8.92 -26.92 1.51
C LYS A 588 8.35 -27.51 2.80
N ARG A 589 7.01 -27.59 2.90
CA ARG A 589 6.33 -28.23 4.05
C ARG A 589 6.68 -29.71 4.18
N LEU A 590 6.75 -30.45 3.07
CA LEU A 590 7.16 -31.85 3.09
C LEU A 590 8.58 -32.02 3.65
N LEU A 591 9.51 -31.16 3.23
CA LEU A 591 10.89 -31.19 3.75
C LEU A 591 10.95 -30.89 5.25
N GLN A 592 10.12 -29.96 5.75
CA GLN A 592 9.99 -29.66 7.18
C GLN A 592 9.45 -30.85 7.99
N ILE A 593 8.39 -31.51 7.51
CA ILE A 593 7.82 -32.70 8.17
C ILE A 593 8.88 -33.80 8.28
N ILE A 594 9.64 -34.05 7.21
CA ILE A 594 10.70 -35.06 7.24
C ILE A 594 11.81 -34.69 8.22
N ALA A 595 12.12 -33.39 8.36
CA ALA A 595 13.11 -32.94 9.35
C ALA A 595 12.64 -33.15 10.80
N GLU A 596 11.34 -33.01 11.07
CA GLU A 596 10.74 -33.35 12.36
C GLU A 596 10.84 -34.86 12.63
N ASP A 597 10.50 -35.71 11.65
CA ASP A 597 10.63 -37.17 11.75
C ASP A 597 12.07 -37.61 12.05
N VAL A 598 13.06 -36.97 11.38
CA VAL A 598 14.49 -37.21 11.63
C VAL A 598 14.85 -36.91 13.08
N MET A 599 14.40 -35.77 13.61
CA MET A 599 14.70 -35.38 14.98
C MET A 599 14.01 -36.27 16.02
N GLU A 600 12.77 -36.67 15.78
CA GLU A 600 12.06 -37.61 16.64
C GLU A 600 12.81 -38.94 16.74
N GLU A 601 13.31 -39.45 15.61
CA GLU A 601 14.08 -40.70 15.57
C GLU A 601 15.41 -40.58 16.33
N ILE A 602 16.13 -39.47 16.17
CA ILE A 602 17.39 -39.20 16.88
C ILE A 602 17.14 -39.12 18.39
N GLU A 603 16.12 -38.39 18.83
CA GLU A 603 15.81 -38.26 20.25
C GLU A 603 15.34 -39.58 20.86
N ARG A 604 14.55 -40.36 20.11
CA ARG A 604 14.10 -41.70 20.52
C ARG A 604 15.30 -42.63 20.76
N ARG A 605 16.28 -42.63 19.85
CA ARG A 605 17.51 -43.42 19.99
C ARG A 605 18.36 -42.96 21.17
N ASN A 606 18.50 -41.65 21.38
CA ASN A 606 19.28 -41.11 22.49
C ASN A 606 18.65 -41.44 23.85
N ARG A 607 17.31 -41.42 23.95
CA ARG A 607 16.58 -41.88 25.15
C ARG A 607 16.80 -43.38 25.43
N ALA A 608 16.92 -44.20 24.39
CA ALA A 608 17.17 -45.63 24.54
C ALA A 608 18.64 -45.97 24.94
N THR A 609 19.60 -45.10 24.61
CA THR A 609 21.03 -45.28 24.94
C THR A 609 21.47 -44.59 26.22
N SER A 610 20.67 -43.67 26.75
CA SER A 610 20.84 -43.13 28.11
C SER A 610 19.93 -43.90 29.07
N PRO A 611 20.38 -45.00 29.71
CA PRO A 611 19.59 -45.62 30.76
C PRO A 611 19.33 -44.55 31.83
N ALA A 612 18.07 -44.36 32.17
CA ALA A 612 17.64 -43.48 33.24
C ALA A 612 18.53 -43.72 34.47
N LEU A 613 19.25 -42.68 34.90
CA LEU A 613 19.60 -42.53 36.31
C LEU A 613 18.27 -42.39 37.05
N VAL A 614 17.66 -43.54 37.34
CA VAL A 614 16.62 -43.67 38.35
C VAL A 614 17.30 -43.35 39.68
N SER A 615 16.69 -42.40 40.37
CA SER A 615 16.87 -42.00 41.77
C SER A 615 17.44 -43.06 42.71
#